data_AF-A0A0D2XI61-F1
#
_entry.id   AF-A0A0D2XI61-F1
#
_cell.length_a   1.000
_cell.length_b   1.000
_cell.length_c   1.000
_cell.angle_alpha   90.00
_cell.angle_beta   90.00
_cell.angle_gamma   90.00
#
_symmetry.space_group_name_H-M   'P 1'
#
loop_
_entity.id
_entity.type
_entity.pdbx_description
1 polymer ?
#
loop_
_entity_poly.entity_id
_entity_poly.type
_entity_poly.pdbx_seq_one_letter_code
_entity_poly.pdbx_strand_id
1 'polypeptide(L)'
;MTDKTIGGFSESNFDFHKSTDINNDPKIPSAYARFHGNISTRLPSDRPNIQRTGFAGFRSPDQRPTAFGRSMWDIDPYIYLALRVKSDGRSYFVNLQTESVEPSDLHQHRLFPKRPGQWETVLIKWNDFVRTNHGFVVEPQTEMLRQKVLTVGIGLTDRVDGPFELCIERVWATNDPSEVEVTEEPKAETVAEGGQLRNKKGEKVRW
;
A
#
# COMPACT_ATOMS: atom_id res chain seq x y z
N MET A 1 4.93 -11.24 3.13
CA MET A 1 4.65 -11.49 4.56
C MET A 1 3.16 -11.71 4.73
N THR A 2 2.75 -12.68 5.53
CA THR A 2 1.35 -12.91 5.88
C THR A 2 1.20 -13.18 7.37
N ASP A 3 -0.04 -13.31 7.82
CA ASP A 3 -0.39 -13.77 9.16
C ASP A 3 0.12 -15.20 9.50
N LYS A 4 0.66 -15.96 8.55
CA LYS A 4 1.37 -17.24 8.83
C LYS A 4 2.47 -17.06 9.88
N THR A 5 3.08 -15.87 9.95
CA THR A 5 4.07 -15.52 10.98
C THR A 5 3.54 -15.61 12.42
N ILE A 6 2.23 -15.41 12.60
CA ILE A 6 1.55 -15.54 13.90
C ILE A 6 0.72 -16.83 13.99
N GLY A 7 0.72 -17.69 12.97
CA GLY A 7 -0.07 -18.93 12.92
C GLY A 7 -1.41 -18.77 12.20
N GLY A 8 -1.62 -17.68 11.46
CA GLY A 8 -2.76 -17.50 10.57
C GLY A 8 -2.65 -18.36 9.30
N PHE A 9 -3.72 -18.32 8.51
CA PHE A 9 -3.90 -19.20 7.34
C PHE A 9 -3.92 -18.43 6.01
N SER A 10 -3.56 -17.14 6.01
CA SER A 10 -3.53 -16.33 4.80
C SER A 10 -2.31 -16.64 3.94
N GLU A 11 -2.53 -16.65 2.63
CA GLU A 11 -1.51 -16.93 1.62
C GLU A 11 -1.27 -15.71 0.75
N SER A 12 -0.01 -15.50 0.35
CA SER A 12 0.36 -14.41 -0.55
C SER A 12 1.54 -14.81 -1.42
N ASN A 13 1.51 -14.41 -2.67
CA ASN A 13 2.56 -14.57 -3.66
C ASN A 13 2.88 -13.21 -4.29
N PHE A 14 4.10 -13.06 -4.79
CA PHE A 14 4.56 -11.84 -5.44
C PHE A 14 5.42 -12.19 -6.65
N ASP A 15 4.79 -12.15 -7.82
CA ASP A 15 5.34 -12.72 -9.04
C ASP A 15 5.53 -11.67 -10.12
N PHE A 16 6.65 -11.73 -10.84
CA PHE A 16 6.85 -10.90 -12.02
C PHE A 16 6.14 -11.51 -13.24
N HIS A 17 5.32 -10.71 -13.92
CA HIS A 17 4.60 -11.09 -15.13
C HIS A 17 5.02 -10.19 -16.29
N LYS A 18 5.31 -10.80 -17.44
CA LYS A 18 5.40 -10.08 -18.72
C LYS A 18 4.03 -10.13 -19.39
N SER A 19 3.53 -8.98 -19.85
CA SER A 19 2.30 -8.98 -20.63
C SER A 19 2.53 -9.69 -21.96
N THR A 20 1.57 -10.53 -22.33
CA THR A 20 1.52 -11.23 -23.62
C THR A 20 0.62 -10.52 -24.62
N ASP A 21 0.27 -9.24 -24.39
CA ASP A 21 -0.62 -8.50 -25.28
C ASP A 21 -0.04 -8.38 -26.68
N ILE A 22 -0.64 -9.13 -27.60
CA ILE A 22 -0.29 -9.18 -29.02
C ILE A 22 -0.69 -7.87 -29.72
N ASN A 23 -1.65 -7.13 -29.16
CA ASN A 23 -2.25 -5.96 -29.78
C ASN A 23 -1.55 -4.62 -29.47
N ASN A 24 -0.46 -4.63 -28.67
CA ASN A 24 0.26 -3.42 -28.26
C ASN A 24 -0.66 -2.30 -27.72
N ASP A 25 -1.68 -2.65 -26.91
CA ASP A 25 -2.50 -1.63 -26.25
C ASP A 25 -1.60 -0.83 -25.29
N PRO A 26 -1.37 0.49 -25.52
CA PRO A 26 -0.51 1.30 -24.66
C PRO A 26 -1.03 1.43 -23.21
N LYS A 27 -2.30 1.05 -22.97
CA LYS A 27 -2.89 1.05 -21.64
C LYS A 27 -2.38 -0.09 -20.77
N ILE A 28 -1.96 -1.20 -21.38
CA ILE A 28 -1.49 -2.39 -20.66
C ILE A 28 0.03 -2.39 -20.64
N PRO A 29 0.66 -2.43 -19.46
CA PRO A 29 2.11 -2.42 -19.37
C PRO A 29 2.73 -3.71 -19.89
N SER A 30 3.89 -3.59 -20.52
CA SER A 30 4.66 -4.72 -21.06
C SER A 30 5.13 -5.70 -19.98
N ALA A 31 5.28 -5.24 -18.74
CA ALA A 31 5.55 -6.08 -17.59
C ALA A 31 5.04 -5.42 -16.30
N TYR A 32 4.71 -6.24 -15.32
CA TYR A 32 4.24 -5.80 -14.01
C TYR A 32 4.50 -6.86 -12.93
N ALA A 33 4.49 -6.43 -11.68
CA ALA A 33 4.44 -7.33 -10.53
C ALA A 33 3.00 -7.66 -10.16
N ARG A 34 2.72 -8.92 -9.82
CA ARG A 34 1.41 -9.41 -9.40
C ARG A 34 1.48 -9.83 -7.94
N PHE A 35 0.81 -9.08 -7.07
CA PHE A 35 0.63 -9.42 -5.67
C PHE A 35 -0.74 -10.07 -5.49
N HIS A 36 -0.78 -11.37 -5.21
CA HIS A 36 -2.04 -12.12 -5.15
C HIS A 36 -2.02 -13.22 -4.08
N GLY A 37 -3.19 -13.72 -3.71
CA GLY A 37 -3.29 -14.78 -2.71
C GLY A 37 -4.70 -14.94 -2.19
N ASN A 38 -4.83 -15.50 -0.98
CA ASN A 38 -6.11 -15.74 -0.33
C ASN A 38 -6.02 -15.33 1.14
N ILE A 39 -6.90 -14.44 1.58
CA ILE A 39 -7.01 -14.03 2.98
C ILE A 39 -7.90 -15.00 3.75
N SER A 40 -7.46 -15.37 4.95
CA SER A 40 -8.27 -16.09 5.92
C SER A 40 -8.23 -15.42 7.28
N THR A 41 -9.40 -15.11 7.83
CA THR A 41 -9.60 -14.57 9.18
C THR A 41 -9.72 -15.65 10.25
N ARG A 42 -9.51 -16.92 9.90
CA ARG A 42 -9.50 -18.01 10.86
C ARG A 42 -8.41 -17.80 11.90
N LEU A 43 -8.77 -17.95 13.17
CA LEU A 43 -7.82 -17.86 14.27
C LEU A 43 -7.11 -19.20 14.51
N PRO A 44 -5.81 -19.19 14.85
CA PRO A 44 -5.08 -20.39 15.25
C PRO A 44 -5.65 -20.99 16.55
N SER A 45 -5.97 -22.28 16.52
CA SER A 45 -6.51 -23.01 17.68
C SER A 45 -5.48 -23.16 18.81
N ASP A 46 -4.19 -23.15 18.47
CA ASP A 46 -3.06 -23.36 19.37
C ASP A 46 -2.62 -22.07 20.11
N ARG A 47 -3.15 -20.90 19.74
CA ARG A 47 -2.72 -19.60 20.28
C ARG A 47 -3.90 -18.69 20.60
N PRO A 48 -4.56 -18.85 21.77
CA PRO A 48 -5.74 -18.09 22.15
C PRO A 48 -5.49 -16.59 22.36
N ASN A 49 -4.23 -16.18 22.51
CA ASN A 49 -3.84 -14.77 22.66
C ASN A 49 -4.01 -13.96 21.37
N ILE A 50 -4.15 -14.64 20.23
CA ILE A 50 -4.27 -14.00 18.92
C ILE A 50 -5.74 -13.69 18.65
N GLN A 51 -6.07 -12.41 18.71
CA GLN A 51 -7.44 -11.93 18.48
C GLN A 51 -7.71 -11.52 17.03
N ARG A 52 -6.67 -11.36 16.20
CA ARG A 52 -6.76 -10.80 14.84
C ARG A 52 -5.78 -11.48 13.89
N THR A 53 -6.30 -12.00 12.79
CA THR A 53 -5.57 -12.55 11.63
C THR A 53 -6.16 -11.97 10.34
N GLY A 54 -5.77 -12.48 9.18
CA GLY A 54 -6.28 -12.04 7.88
C GLY A 54 -5.51 -10.86 7.30
N PHE A 55 -4.18 -10.97 7.23
CA PHE A 55 -3.35 -9.96 6.57
C PHE A 55 -2.31 -10.56 5.63
N ALA A 56 -2.01 -9.81 4.58
CA ALA A 56 -0.93 -10.06 3.65
C ALA A 56 -0.25 -8.74 3.28
N GLY A 57 1.03 -8.77 2.97
CA GLY A 57 1.72 -7.59 2.49
C GLY A 57 3.15 -7.86 2.06
N PHE A 58 3.73 -6.92 1.34
CA PHE A 58 5.13 -6.92 0.97
C PHE A 58 5.71 -5.52 1.16
N ARG A 59 7.04 -5.44 1.15
CA ARG A 59 7.77 -4.17 1.11
C ARG A 59 8.97 -4.30 0.18
N SER A 60 9.42 -3.17 -0.34
CA SER A 60 10.66 -3.09 -1.09
C SER A 60 11.84 -3.55 -0.23
N PRO A 61 12.89 -4.12 -0.84
CA PRO A 61 14.15 -4.33 -0.13
C PRO A 61 14.71 -3.00 0.34
N ASP A 62 15.51 -3.03 1.41
CA ASP A 62 16.30 -1.88 1.82
C ASP A 62 17.27 -1.48 0.70
N GLN A 63 17.53 -0.19 0.57
CA GLN A 63 18.56 0.27 -0.35
C GLN A 63 19.92 -0.31 0.03
N ARG A 64 20.74 -0.60 -1.00
CA ARG A 64 22.10 -1.11 -0.78
C ARG A 64 22.91 -0.08 0.04
N PRO A 65 23.57 -0.50 1.13
CA PRO A 65 24.40 0.41 1.91
C PRO A 65 25.51 1.06 1.08
N THR A 66 25.88 2.29 1.45
CA THR A 66 27.08 2.96 0.93
C THR A 66 28.23 2.86 1.93
N ALA A 67 29.43 3.34 1.56
CA ALA A 67 30.55 3.48 2.49
C ALA A 67 30.24 4.41 3.68
N PHE A 68 29.18 5.21 3.60
CA PHE A 68 28.72 6.14 4.64
C PHE A 68 27.56 5.58 5.47
N GLY A 69 27.24 4.29 5.32
CA GLY A 69 26.21 3.61 6.10
C GLY A 69 24.95 3.29 5.29
N ARG A 70 23.80 3.26 5.98
CA ARG A 70 22.51 2.88 5.38
C ARG A 70 22.05 3.94 4.37
N SER A 71 21.73 3.51 3.16
CA SER A 71 21.17 4.37 2.12
C SER A 71 19.67 4.57 2.35
N MET A 72 19.19 5.78 2.07
CA MET A 72 17.80 6.18 2.23
C MET A 72 17.36 6.99 1.01
N TRP A 73 16.06 6.99 0.73
CA TRP A 73 15.47 7.83 -0.30
C TRP A 73 15.19 9.22 0.25
N ASP A 74 15.63 10.24 -0.49
CA ASP A 74 15.21 11.62 -0.31
C ASP A 74 14.05 11.94 -1.26
N ILE A 75 12.85 12.01 -0.71
CA ILE A 75 11.62 12.36 -1.42
C ILE A 75 11.17 13.80 -1.13
N ASP A 76 11.93 14.57 -0.36
CA ASP A 76 11.59 15.95 0.01
C ASP A 76 11.29 16.85 -1.20
N PRO A 77 12.01 16.73 -2.35
CA PRO A 77 11.73 17.52 -3.55
C PRO A 77 10.40 17.17 -4.24
N TYR A 78 9.70 16.12 -3.83
CA TYR A 78 8.50 15.61 -4.51
C TYR A 78 7.24 15.81 -3.66
N ILE A 79 6.11 16.11 -4.31
CA ILE A 79 4.82 16.32 -3.66
C ILE A 79 4.03 15.01 -3.53
N TYR A 80 4.17 14.12 -4.52
CA TYR A 80 3.34 12.92 -4.63
C TYR A 80 4.17 11.63 -4.65
N LEU A 81 3.60 10.60 -4.05
CA LEU A 81 3.85 9.22 -4.40
C LEU A 81 2.85 8.79 -5.48
N ALA A 82 3.35 8.33 -6.61
CA ALA A 82 2.57 7.80 -7.71
C ALA A 82 2.66 6.27 -7.76
N LEU A 83 1.53 5.61 -7.94
CA LEU A 83 1.44 4.15 -8.13
C LEU A 83 0.58 3.86 -9.36
N ARG A 84 1.14 3.14 -10.34
CA ARG A 84 0.38 2.63 -11.49
C ARG A 84 0.00 1.18 -11.23
N VAL A 85 -1.30 0.96 -11.02
CA VAL A 85 -1.83 -0.28 -10.46
C VAL A 85 -3.10 -0.72 -11.16
N LYS A 86 -3.40 -2.02 -11.08
CA LYS A 86 -4.70 -2.62 -11.40
C LYS A 86 -5.16 -3.40 -10.19
N SER A 87 -6.24 -2.96 -9.56
CA SER A 87 -6.75 -3.55 -8.31
C SER A 87 -8.02 -4.35 -8.54
N ASP A 88 -8.20 -5.41 -7.77
CA ASP A 88 -9.45 -6.18 -7.64
C ASP A 88 -10.58 -5.45 -6.87
N GLY A 89 -10.34 -4.23 -6.38
CA GLY A 89 -11.29 -3.45 -5.59
C GLY A 89 -11.20 -3.66 -4.08
N ARG A 90 -10.25 -4.47 -3.59
CA ARG A 90 -10.00 -4.61 -2.15
C ARG A 90 -9.32 -3.38 -1.54
N SER A 91 -9.39 -3.30 -0.21
CA SER A 91 -8.87 -2.16 0.56
C SER A 91 -7.40 -2.33 0.91
N TYR A 92 -6.52 -2.00 -0.03
CA TYR A 92 -5.07 -1.99 0.17
C TYR A 92 -4.60 -0.73 0.91
N PHE A 93 -3.48 -0.84 1.61
CA PHE A 93 -2.76 0.25 2.25
C PHE A 93 -1.36 0.34 1.67
N VAL A 94 -0.93 1.56 1.36
CA VAL A 94 0.47 1.88 1.08
C VAL A 94 1.15 2.20 2.41
N ASN A 95 2.26 1.52 2.67
CA ASN A 95 3.04 1.65 3.90
C ASN A 95 4.42 2.21 3.56
N LEU A 96 4.82 3.26 4.24
CA LEU A 96 6.16 3.83 4.14
C LEU A 96 6.86 3.64 5.49
N GLN A 97 8.06 3.06 5.44
CA GLN A 97 8.94 3.04 6.59
C GLN A 97 9.97 4.16 6.41
N THR A 98 10.08 5.05 7.39
CA THR A 98 11.13 6.07 7.47
C THR A 98 12.03 5.77 8.65
N GLU A 99 13.19 6.43 8.72
CA GLU A 99 13.87 6.52 10.01
C GLU A 99 12.91 7.18 11.03
N SER A 100 12.78 6.57 12.20
CA SER A 100 11.99 7.04 13.33
C SER A 100 12.66 6.60 14.61
N VAL A 101 12.30 7.25 15.73
CA VAL A 101 12.73 6.84 17.08
C VAL A 101 12.32 5.38 17.34
N GLU A 102 11.12 5.02 16.89
CA GLU A 102 10.58 3.68 17.03
C GLU A 102 10.57 2.98 15.65
N PRO A 103 11.40 1.94 15.44
CA PRO A 103 11.52 1.27 14.14
C PRO A 103 10.21 0.63 13.64
N SER A 104 9.27 0.38 14.54
CA SER A 104 7.94 -0.15 14.24
C SER A 104 6.94 0.91 13.75
N ASP A 105 7.32 2.20 13.75
CA ASP A 105 6.52 3.25 13.15
C ASP A 105 6.42 3.08 11.63
N LEU A 106 5.20 3.15 11.14
CA LEU A 106 4.86 3.12 9.72
C LEU A 106 4.00 4.32 9.39
N HIS A 107 4.23 4.92 8.23
CA HIS A 107 3.34 5.92 7.67
C HIS A 107 2.42 5.20 6.70
N GLN A 108 1.11 5.24 6.94
CA GLN A 108 0.12 4.47 6.19
C GLN A 108 -0.89 5.38 5.50
N HIS A 109 -1.22 5.03 4.25
CA HIS A 109 -2.31 5.65 3.51
C HIS A 109 -3.13 4.57 2.81
N ARG A 110 -4.46 4.71 2.79
CA ARG A 110 -5.32 3.76 2.07
C ARG A 110 -5.20 4.00 0.56
N LEU A 111 -4.97 2.95 -0.22
CA LEU A 111 -4.99 3.03 -1.67
C LEU A 111 -6.46 3.13 -2.11
N PHE A 112 -6.78 4.12 -2.94
CA PHE A 112 -8.12 4.33 -3.49
C PHE A 112 -8.11 4.23 -5.02
N PRO A 113 -8.09 3.00 -5.58
CA PRO A 113 -8.33 2.79 -7.00
C PRO A 113 -9.76 3.21 -7.34
N LYS A 114 -9.95 4.06 -8.36
CA LYS A 114 -11.27 4.48 -8.83
C LYS A 114 -11.87 3.48 -9.82
N ARG A 115 -11.04 2.69 -10.51
CA ARG A 115 -11.44 1.78 -11.58
C ARG A 115 -10.94 0.36 -11.32
N PRO A 116 -11.61 -0.41 -10.42
CA PRO A 116 -11.29 -1.82 -10.22
C PRO A 116 -11.26 -2.60 -11.53
N GLY A 117 -10.26 -3.47 -11.69
CA GLY A 117 -10.02 -4.27 -12.89
C GLY A 117 -9.32 -3.54 -14.03
N GLN A 118 -9.12 -2.22 -13.95
CA GLN A 118 -8.41 -1.44 -14.97
C GLN A 118 -7.09 -0.88 -14.43
N TRP A 119 -6.14 -0.64 -15.33
CA TRP A 119 -4.91 0.06 -15.00
C TRP A 119 -5.20 1.54 -14.78
N GLU A 120 -4.75 2.08 -13.65
CA GLU A 120 -4.85 3.50 -13.33
C GLU A 120 -3.62 3.98 -12.55
N THR A 121 -3.39 5.28 -12.56
CA THR A 121 -2.34 5.92 -11.76
C THR A 121 -2.98 6.63 -10.57
N VAL A 122 -2.61 6.22 -9.37
CA VAL A 122 -3.04 6.85 -8.12
C VAL A 122 -1.91 7.75 -7.61
N LEU A 123 -2.23 9.02 -7.36
CA LEU A 123 -1.34 9.95 -6.67
C LEU A 123 -1.76 10.11 -5.20
N ILE A 124 -0.79 10.02 -4.31
CA ILE A 124 -0.97 10.21 -2.86
C ILE A 124 0.00 11.30 -2.42
N LYS A 125 -0.48 12.36 -1.76
CA LYS A 125 0.42 13.36 -1.19
C LYS A 125 1.16 12.76 -0.01
N TRP A 126 2.44 13.06 0.14
CA TRP A 126 3.22 12.57 1.28
C TRP A 126 2.66 13.01 2.63
N ASN A 127 2.02 14.19 2.69
CA ASN A 127 1.38 14.71 3.91
C ASN A 127 0.07 14.00 4.28
N ASP A 128 -0.52 13.21 3.38
CA ASP A 128 -1.77 12.51 3.68
C ASP A 128 -1.50 11.19 4.43
N PHE A 129 -0.24 10.75 4.50
CA PHE A 129 0.13 9.54 5.23
C PHE A 129 0.05 9.75 6.75
N VAL A 130 -0.63 8.81 7.41
CA VAL A 130 -0.82 8.84 8.86
C VAL A 130 0.21 7.95 9.54
N ARG A 131 0.92 8.47 10.56
CA ARG A 131 1.83 7.65 11.37
C ARG A 131 1.03 6.69 12.25
N THR A 132 1.34 5.41 12.12
CA THR A 132 0.80 4.32 12.92
C THR A 132 1.93 3.50 13.53
N ASN A 133 1.66 2.91 14.68
CA ASN A 133 2.52 1.96 15.34
C ASN A 133 1.67 0.74 15.69
N HIS A 134 2.08 -0.44 15.20
CA HIS A 134 1.28 -1.66 15.29
C HIS A 134 -0.19 -1.49 14.83
N GLY A 135 -0.43 -0.64 13.83
CA GLY A 135 -1.78 -0.35 13.30
C GLY A 135 -2.63 0.60 14.16
N PHE A 136 -2.06 1.18 15.22
CA PHE A 136 -2.71 2.23 16.00
C PHE A 136 -2.13 3.59 15.64
N VAL A 137 -3.00 4.59 15.42
CA VAL A 137 -2.56 5.97 15.22
C VAL A 137 -1.80 6.45 16.47
N VAL A 138 -0.61 7.00 16.25
CA VAL A 138 0.23 7.55 17.32
C VAL A 138 0.18 9.06 17.27
N GLU A 139 -0.17 9.68 18.40
CA GLU A 139 0.03 11.11 18.64
C GLU A 139 1.34 11.31 19.41
N PRO A 140 2.15 12.34 19.13
CA PRO A 140 1.93 13.40 18.14
C PRO A 140 2.18 12.92 16.71
N GLN A 141 1.37 13.37 15.75
CA GLN A 141 1.66 13.18 14.33
C GLN A 141 2.83 14.09 13.95
N THR A 142 4.05 13.62 14.22
CA THR A 142 5.25 14.25 13.66
C THR A 142 5.22 14.02 12.16
N GLU A 143 5.54 15.05 11.39
CA GLU A 143 5.66 14.92 9.94
C GLU A 143 6.66 13.82 9.57
N MET A 144 6.36 13.13 8.48
CA MET A 144 7.22 12.08 7.94
C MET A 144 8.60 12.65 7.59
N LEU A 145 9.68 11.99 8.00
CA LEU A 145 11.04 12.35 7.60
C LEU A 145 11.27 11.99 6.13
N ARG A 146 10.89 12.91 5.23
CA ARG A 146 10.94 12.77 3.78
C ARG A 146 12.35 12.51 3.21
N GLN A 147 13.39 12.97 3.88
CA GLN A 147 14.77 12.75 3.47
C GLN A 147 15.30 11.35 3.83
N LYS A 148 14.55 10.59 4.63
CA LYS A 148 15.01 9.35 5.27
C LYS A 148 14.02 8.20 5.08
N VAL A 149 13.47 8.09 3.87
CA VAL A 149 12.55 6.99 3.53
C VAL A 149 13.36 5.72 3.26
N LEU A 150 12.97 4.62 3.91
CA LEU A 150 13.67 3.34 3.85
C LEU A 150 13.01 2.38 2.87
N THR A 151 11.71 2.17 3.02
CA THR A 151 10.95 1.21 2.21
C THR A 151 9.56 1.71 1.88
N VAL A 152 9.05 1.25 0.74
CA VAL A 152 7.64 1.34 0.36
C VAL A 152 7.06 -0.07 0.31
N GLY A 153 5.86 -0.25 0.83
CA GLY A 153 5.18 -1.53 0.85
C GLY A 153 3.69 -1.40 0.64
N ILE A 154 3.06 -2.52 0.35
CA ILE A 154 1.62 -2.62 0.25
C ILE A 154 1.14 -3.70 1.20
N GLY A 155 0.09 -3.40 1.95
CA GLY A 155 -0.57 -4.32 2.87
C GLY A 155 -2.06 -4.42 2.59
N LEU A 156 -2.62 -5.60 2.79
CA LEU A 156 -4.04 -5.89 2.80
C LEU A 156 -4.43 -6.31 4.22
N THR A 157 -5.34 -5.55 4.83
CA THR A 157 -5.84 -5.76 6.20
C THR A 157 -7.36 -5.56 6.29
N ASP A 158 -8.05 -5.83 5.19
CA ASP A 158 -9.50 -5.64 5.04
C ASP A 158 -10.33 -6.65 5.86
N ARG A 159 -9.71 -7.76 6.30
CA ARG A 159 -10.36 -8.88 7.02
C ARG A 159 -11.53 -9.48 6.27
N VAL A 160 -11.45 -9.47 4.95
CA VAL A 160 -12.43 -10.13 4.08
C VAL A 160 -11.82 -11.42 3.60
N ASP A 161 -12.40 -12.55 3.97
CA ASP A 161 -11.96 -13.86 3.50
C ASP A 161 -12.03 -13.94 1.97
N GLY A 162 -11.10 -14.66 1.36
CA GLY A 162 -11.14 -14.96 -0.07
C GLY A 162 -9.96 -14.37 -0.86
N PRO A 163 -10.00 -14.55 -2.20
CA PRO A 163 -8.90 -14.21 -3.06
C PRO A 163 -8.68 -12.70 -3.14
N PHE A 164 -7.43 -12.30 -3.30
CA PHE A 164 -7.06 -10.92 -3.61
C PHE A 164 -6.05 -10.85 -4.75
N GLU A 165 -6.09 -9.76 -5.50
CA GLU A 165 -5.13 -9.44 -6.56
C GLU A 165 -4.90 -7.93 -6.70
N LEU A 166 -3.62 -7.55 -6.68
CA LEU A 166 -3.14 -6.24 -7.04
C LEU A 166 -1.96 -6.38 -7.99
N CYS A 167 -2.12 -5.86 -9.22
CA CYS A 167 -1.01 -5.73 -10.15
C CYS A 167 -0.40 -4.34 -10.04
N ILE A 168 0.93 -4.26 -10.09
CA ILE A 168 1.71 -3.04 -9.91
C ILE A 168 2.71 -2.97 -11.04
N GLU A 169 2.62 -1.94 -11.88
CA GLU A 169 3.60 -1.69 -12.92
C GLU A 169 4.81 -0.95 -12.35
N ARG A 170 4.55 0.18 -11.68
CA ARG A 170 5.59 1.06 -11.17
C ARG A 170 5.11 1.91 -10.00
N VAL A 171 6.07 2.30 -9.17
CA VAL A 171 5.90 3.18 -8.00
C VAL A 171 7.03 4.22 -8.05
N TRP A 172 6.71 5.51 -8.02
CA TRP A 172 7.69 6.59 -8.18
C TRP A 172 7.26 7.87 -7.46
N ALA A 173 8.20 8.78 -7.22
CA ALA A 173 7.93 10.11 -6.70
C ALA A 173 7.78 11.10 -7.85
N THR A 174 6.81 12.01 -7.79
CA THR A 174 6.57 13.01 -8.84
C THR A 174 6.02 14.33 -8.27
N ASN A 175 6.16 15.38 -9.06
CA ASN A 175 5.54 16.70 -8.85
C ASN A 175 4.43 16.99 -9.87
N ASP A 176 4.25 16.12 -10.88
CA ASP A 176 3.31 16.35 -11.97
C ASP A 176 1.93 15.75 -11.62
N PRO A 177 0.91 16.58 -11.33
CA PRO A 177 -0.43 16.10 -11.03
C PRO A 177 -1.18 15.59 -12.28
N SER A 178 -0.68 15.89 -13.50
CA SER A 178 -1.32 15.44 -14.75
C SER A 178 -1.11 13.94 -15.02
N GLU A 179 -0.17 13.31 -14.32
CA GLU A 179 0.09 11.87 -14.41
C GLU A 179 -1.08 11.00 -13.91
N VAL A 180 -2.07 11.59 -13.22
CA VAL A 180 -3.30 10.89 -12.79
C VAL A 180 -4.05 10.30 -13.99
N GLU A 181 -3.93 10.85 -15.21
CA GLU A 181 -4.68 10.34 -16.36
C GLU A 181 -4.12 10.79 -17.73
N VAL A 182 -3.13 10.06 -18.28
CA VAL A 182 -2.83 10.01 -19.73
C VAL A 182 -3.63 8.89 -20.43
N THR A 183 -4.72 8.43 -19.83
CA THR A 183 -5.65 7.49 -20.48
C THR A 183 -7.10 7.90 -20.18
N GLU A 184 -7.63 8.74 -21.07
CA GLU A 184 -8.94 9.40 -21.14
C GLU A 184 -10.06 8.91 -20.19
N GLU A 185 -10.67 9.89 -19.52
CA GLU A 185 -11.93 9.79 -18.78
C GLU A 185 -13.15 9.56 -19.70
N PRO A 186 -14.15 8.80 -19.25
CA PRO A 186 -15.54 9.23 -19.35
C PRO A 186 -16.03 9.73 -17.99
N LYS A 187 -16.56 10.96 -18.03
CA LYS A 187 -17.23 11.76 -17.00
C LYS A 187 -17.71 11.01 -15.75
N ALA A 188 -17.32 11.59 -14.61
CA ALA A 188 -17.73 11.23 -13.26
C ALA A 188 -19.25 11.16 -13.06
N GLU A 189 -19.73 10.03 -12.53
CA GLU A 189 -20.87 9.99 -11.63
C GLU A 189 -20.37 9.85 -10.20
N THR A 190 -20.92 10.71 -9.34
CA THR A 190 -20.61 10.84 -7.92
C THR A 190 -21.25 9.69 -7.14
N VAL A 191 -20.44 8.88 -6.46
CA VAL A 191 -20.94 8.02 -5.37
C VAL A 191 -20.02 8.13 -4.16
N ALA A 192 -20.65 8.46 -3.04
CA ALA A 192 -20.07 8.83 -1.77
C ALA A 192 -19.72 7.62 -0.87
N GLU A 193 -18.81 7.90 0.08
CA GLU A 193 -18.64 7.29 1.40
C GLU A 193 -18.20 5.81 1.53
N GLY A 194 -17.10 5.59 2.27
CA GLY A 194 -16.96 4.35 3.05
C GLY A 194 -15.55 3.88 3.41
N GLY A 195 -15.02 4.36 4.55
CA GLY A 195 -14.01 3.63 5.32
C GLY A 195 -13.13 4.54 6.18
N GLN A 196 -13.56 4.74 7.43
CA GLN A 196 -12.95 5.65 8.40
C GLN A 196 -11.99 4.89 9.33
N LEU A 197 -10.78 5.43 9.50
CA LEU A 197 -9.82 5.00 10.52
C LEU A 197 -10.32 5.42 11.92
N ARG A 198 -10.02 4.59 12.94
CA ARG A 198 -10.43 4.80 14.34
C ARG A 198 -9.20 4.94 15.24
N ASN A 199 -9.26 5.84 16.22
CA ASN A 199 -8.18 6.00 17.21
C ASN A 199 -8.17 4.83 18.24
N LYS A 200 -7.21 4.81 19.17
CA LYS A 200 -7.11 3.80 20.26
C LYS A 200 -8.35 3.73 21.15
N LYS A 201 -9.19 4.76 21.16
CA LYS A 201 -10.46 4.83 21.89
C LYS A 201 -11.68 4.43 21.04
N GLY A 202 -11.47 4.05 19.78
CA GLY A 202 -12.53 3.66 18.84
C GLY A 202 -13.30 4.83 18.22
N GLU A 203 -12.86 6.07 18.46
CA GLU A 203 -13.52 7.27 17.96
C GLU A 203 -13.16 7.52 16.49
N LYS A 204 -14.13 8.08 15.75
CA LYS A 204 -13.97 8.44 14.35
C LYS A 204 -13.02 9.64 14.24
N VAL A 205 -11.92 9.49 13.51
CA VAL A 205 -11.11 10.62 13.11
C VAL A 205 -11.77 11.23 11.87
N ARG A 206 -12.30 12.44 12.00
CA ARG A 206 -12.71 13.25 10.85
C ARG A 206 -11.48 14.01 10.37
N TRP A 207 -11.22 13.91 9.07
CA TRP A 207 -10.38 14.85 8.33
C TRP A 207 -11.10 16.18 8.18
#